data_AF-A0A7K6Z9F6-F1
#
_entry.id   AF-A0A7K6Z9F6-F1
#
_cell.length_a   1.000
_cell.length_b   1.000
_cell.length_c   1.000
_cell.angle_alpha   90.00
_cell.angle_beta   90.00
_cell.angle_gamma   90.00
#
_symmetry.space_group_name_H-M   'P 1'
#
loop_
_entity.id
_entity.type
_entity.pdbx_description
1 polymer ?
#
loop_
_entity_poly.entity_id
_entity_poly.type
_entity_poly.pdbx_seq_one_letter_code
_entity_poly.pdbx_strand_id
1 'polypeptide(L)'
;RYKTVVTPRRAAVAIACCWIVSFLVGLTPMFGWNNLNKMRRTQELNASHTEFVIKCQFETVISMEYMVYFNFFVWVLPPLLLMLLIYLEVFNLIRKQLNKKVSSSSNDPQKYYGKELKIAKSLALVLFLFALSWLPLHVLNCITLFCPSCETPHILTYIAIFLTHGNSAMNP
;
A
#
# COMPACT_ATOMS: atom_id res chain seq x y z
N ARG A 1 3.86 -15.89 27.09
CA ARG A 1 3.12 -14.59 27.08
C ARG A 1 2.46 -14.29 25.73
N TYR A 2 3.11 -14.56 24.57
CA TYR A 2 2.52 -14.34 23.23
C TYR A 2 1.12 -14.94 23.03
N LYS A 3 0.94 -16.25 23.28
CA LYS A 3 -0.36 -16.95 23.14
C LYS A 3 -1.47 -16.41 24.06
N THR A 4 -1.11 -15.72 25.13
CA THR A 4 -2.05 -15.12 26.08
C THR A 4 -2.48 -13.72 25.63
N VAL A 5 -1.62 -13.02 24.87
CA VAL A 5 -1.87 -11.65 24.39
C VAL A 5 -2.55 -11.66 23.02
N VAL A 6 -2.11 -12.53 22.10
CA VAL A 6 -2.67 -12.69 20.75
C VAL A 6 -3.69 -13.82 20.76
N THR A 7 -4.96 -13.46 20.98
CA THR A 7 -6.08 -14.42 20.99
C THR A 7 -6.87 -14.35 19.68
N PRO A 8 -7.56 -15.43 19.27
CA PRO A 8 -8.37 -15.44 18.04
C PRO A 8 -9.42 -14.33 18.00
N ARG A 9 -10.07 -14.04 19.14
CA ARG A 9 -11.05 -12.96 19.25
C ARG A 9 -10.44 -11.59 18.98
N ARG A 10 -9.24 -11.31 19.50
CA ARG A 10 -8.53 -10.05 19.25
C ARG A 10 -8.07 -9.93 17.81
N ALA A 11 -7.60 -11.03 17.21
CA ALA A 11 -7.24 -11.06 15.79
C ALA A 11 -8.46 -10.79 14.89
N ALA A 12 -9.61 -11.40 15.18
CA ALA A 12 -10.85 -11.15 14.44
C ALA A 12 -11.30 -9.68 14.53
N VAL A 13 -11.21 -9.07 15.71
CA VAL A 13 -11.51 -7.64 15.89
C VAL A 13 -10.55 -6.78 15.06
N ALA A 14 -9.25 -7.07 15.09
CA ALA A 14 -8.27 -6.33 14.28
C ALA A 14 -8.57 -6.44 12.77
N ILE A 15 -8.92 -7.63 12.27
CA ILE A 15 -9.30 -7.84 10.87
C ILE A 15 -10.55 -7.02 10.52
N ALA A 16 -11.58 -7.03 11.35
CA ALA A 16 -12.80 -6.25 11.13
C ALA A 16 -12.50 -4.75 11.09
N CYS A 17 -11.66 -4.24 11.99
CA CYS A 17 -11.22 -2.84 11.97
C CYS A 17 -10.47 -2.50 10.67
N CYS A 18 -9.58 -3.36 10.18
CA CYS A 18 -8.89 -3.16 8.90
C CYS A 18 -9.89 -3.03 7.74
N TRP A 19 -10.91 -3.87 7.69
CA TRP A 19 -11.95 -3.78 6.66
C TRP A 19 -12.73 -2.46 6.75
N ILE A 20 -13.17 -2.06 7.94
CA ILE A 20 -13.90 -0.81 8.15
C ILE A 20 -13.06 0.39 7.69
N VAL A 21 -11.79 0.45 8.09
CA VAL A 21 -10.87 1.52 7.67
C VAL A 21 -10.70 1.51 6.15
N SER A 22 -10.51 0.34 5.53
CA SER A 22 -10.41 0.21 4.07
C SER A 22 -11.65 0.71 3.34
N PHE A 23 -12.85 0.41 3.85
CA PHE A 23 -14.10 0.94 3.30
C PHE A 23 -14.20 2.46 3.44
N LEU A 24 -13.87 3.01 4.60
CA LEU A 24 -13.91 4.46 4.83
C LEU A 24 -12.95 5.20 3.90
N VAL A 25 -11.71 4.71 3.79
CA VAL A 25 -10.72 5.27 2.87
C VAL A 25 -11.21 5.13 1.43
N GLY A 26 -11.60 3.93 0.99
CA GLY A 26 -12.03 3.68 -0.39
C GLY A 26 -13.29 4.44 -0.83
N LEU A 27 -14.23 4.69 0.08
CA LEU A 27 -15.49 5.40 -0.22
C LEU A 27 -15.38 6.92 -0.08
N THR A 28 -14.26 7.45 0.41
CA THR A 28 -14.05 8.90 0.59
C THR A 28 -14.36 9.72 -0.69
N PRO A 29 -13.94 9.30 -1.90
CA PRO A 29 -14.30 10.02 -3.13
C PRO A 29 -15.82 10.06 -3.41
N MET A 30 -16.59 9.06 -2.96
CA MET A 30 -18.05 9.03 -3.12
C MET A 30 -18.75 10.03 -2.20
N PHE A 31 -18.16 10.36 -1.04
CA PHE A 31 -18.69 11.36 -0.11
C PHE A 31 -18.40 12.81 -0.51
N GLY A 32 -17.74 13.03 -1.66
CA GLY A 32 -17.60 14.36 -2.26
C GLY A 32 -16.18 14.80 -2.56
N TRP A 33 -15.15 14.03 -2.15
CA TRP A 33 -13.75 14.34 -2.49
C TRP A 33 -13.38 13.83 -3.90
N ASN A 34 -14.02 14.40 -4.91
CA ASN A 34 -13.85 14.04 -6.31
C ASN A 34 -13.84 15.28 -7.22
N ASN A 35 -13.54 15.09 -8.50
CA ASN A 35 -13.40 16.20 -9.45
C ASN A 35 -14.73 16.66 -10.07
N LEU A 36 -15.89 16.16 -9.63
CA LEU A 36 -17.20 16.42 -10.27
C LEU A 36 -17.51 17.91 -10.41
N ASN A 37 -17.28 18.69 -9.35
CA ASN A 37 -17.55 20.14 -9.37
C ASN A 37 -16.59 20.91 -10.29
N LYS A 38 -15.35 20.42 -10.45
CA LYS A 38 -14.37 20.99 -11.38
C LYS A 38 -14.81 20.70 -12.82
N MET A 39 -15.21 19.46 -13.10
CA MET A 39 -15.67 19.03 -14.43
C MET A 39 -16.98 19.73 -14.85
N ARG A 40 -17.95 19.86 -13.94
CA ARG A 40 -19.22 20.56 -14.20
C ARG A 40 -18.99 22.02 -14.61
N ARG A 41 -18.11 22.74 -13.88
CA ARG A 41 -17.77 24.13 -14.21
C ARG A 41 -17.11 24.28 -15.57
N THR A 42 -16.15 23.42 -15.92
CA THR A 42 -15.51 23.46 -17.24
C THR A 42 -16.51 23.25 -18.37
N GLN A 43 -17.53 22.42 -18.16
CA GLN A 43 -18.57 22.17 -19.16
C GLN A 43 -19.55 23.33 -19.29
N GLU A 44 -19.94 23.98 -18.19
CA GLU A 44 -20.78 25.20 -18.20
C GLU A 44 -20.12 26.35 -18.98
N LEU A 45 -18.79 26.48 -18.89
CA LEU A 45 -17.99 27.46 -19.65
C LEU A 45 -17.90 27.15 -21.15
N ASN A 46 -18.03 25.88 -21.54
CA ASN A 46 -17.86 25.41 -22.93
C ASN A 46 -19.20 25.22 -23.67
N ALA A 47 -20.30 25.75 -23.13
CA ALA A 47 -21.68 25.47 -23.51
C ALA A 47 -21.93 25.27 -25.02
N SER A 48 -21.89 24.01 -25.45
CA SER A 48 -22.82 23.44 -26.43
C SER A 48 -23.58 22.34 -25.69
N HIS A 49 -24.90 22.50 -25.61
CA HIS A 49 -25.80 21.63 -24.87
C HIS A 49 -25.82 20.22 -25.47
N THR A 50 -24.95 19.34 -24.99
CA THR A 50 -25.07 17.89 -25.14
C THR A 50 -24.88 17.23 -23.77
N GLU A 51 -25.50 16.06 -23.58
CA GLU A 51 -25.55 15.32 -22.31
C GLU A 51 -24.19 15.27 -21.60
N PHE A 52 -24.20 15.30 -20.26
CA PHE A 52 -22.98 15.20 -19.44
C PHE A 52 -22.38 13.79 -19.54
N VAL A 53 -21.65 13.55 -20.64
CA VAL A 53 -20.97 12.29 -20.93
C VAL A 53 -19.48 12.56 -21.01
N ILE A 54 -18.73 11.95 -20.11
CA ILE A 54 -17.26 12.07 -20.02
C ILE A 54 -16.61 10.71 -20.26
N LYS A 55 -15.44 10.72 -20.92
CA LYS A 55 -14.60 9.54 -21.02
C LYS A 55 -14.12 9.16 -19.61
N CYS A 56 -14.47 7.95 -19.17
CA CYS A 56 -14.11 7.47 -17.83
C CYS A 56 -12.59 7.26 -17.76
N GLN A 57 -11.90 8.20 -17.12
CA GLN A 57 -10.46 8.13 -16.85
C GLN A 57 -10.26 8.40 -15.35
N PHE A 58 -9.35 7.66 -14.73
CA PHE A 58 -9.15 7.74 -13.28
C PHE A 58 -8.83 9.17 -12.81
N GLU A 59 -7.92 9.85 -13.50
CA GLU A 59 -7.48 11.21 -13.16
C GLU A 59 -8.56 12.27 -13.37
N THR A 60 -9.56 12.00 -14.22
CA THR A 60 -10.65 12.93 -14.49
C THR A 60 -11.72 12.87 -13.41
N VAL A 61 -11.95 11.70 -12.81
CA VAL A 61 -13.00 11.50 -11.79
C VAL A 61 -12.47 11.58 -10.36
N ILE A 62 -11.25 11.07 -10.11
CA ILE A 62 -10.62 11.04 -8.78
C ILE A 62 -9.60 12.17 -8.67
N SER A 63 -9.62 12.87 -7.53
CA SER A 63 -8.68 13.95 -7.25
C SER A 63 -7.28 13.39 -6.95
N MET A 64 -6.26 13.96 -7.61
CA MET A 64 -4.86 13.63 -7.32
C MET A 64 -4.43 14.08 -5.92
N GLU A 65 -5.03 15.13 -5.37
CA GLU A 65 -4.79 15.57 -4.00
C GLU A 65 -5.23 14.49 -3.00
N TYR A 66 -6.40 13.88 -3.24
CA TYR A 66 -6.89 12.76 -2.45
C TYR A 66 -5.93 11.56 -2.56
N MET A 67 -5.50 11.21 -3.78
CA MET A 67 -4.61 10.06 -4.00
C MET A 67 -3.22 10.24 -3.37
N VAL A 68 -2.66 11.44 -3.39
CA VAL A 68 -1.32 11.70 -2.87
C VAL A 68 -1.33 12.00 -1.38
N TYR A 69 -2.08 13.02 -0.94
CA TYR A 69 -2.00 13.48 0.44
C TYR A 69 -2.71 12.53 1.40
N PHE A 70 -3.94 12.13 1.07
CA PHE A 70 -4.72 11.28 1.95
C PHE A 70 -4.35 9.81 1.74
N ASN A 71 -4.52 9.27 0.55
CA ASN A 71 -4.29 7.84 0.32
C ASN A 71 -2.81 7.46 0.47
N PHE A 72 -1.90 8.09 -0.29
CA PHE A 72 -0.49 7.70 -0.25
C PHE A 72 0.23 8.10 1.04
N PHE A 73 0.25 9.38 1.41
CA PHE A 73 1.04 9.85 2.56
C PHE A 73 0.46 9.49 3.93
N VAL A 74 -0.85 9.32 4.08
CA VAL A 74 -1.45 8.92 5.38
C VAL A 74 -1.66 7.42 5.47
N TRP A 75 -2.17 6.77 4.41
CA TRP A 75 -2.63 5.39 4.50
C TRP A 75 -1.70 4.34 3.90
N VAL A 76 -0.77 4.71 3.01
CA VAL A 76 0.16 3.73 2.39
C VAL A 76 1.57 3.87 2.94
N LEU A 77 2.13 5.08 2.92
CA LEU A 77 3.53 5.31 3.32
C LEU A 77 3.79 5.01 4.80
N PRO A 78 2.97 5.46 5.78
CA PRO A 78 3.25 5.19 7.19
C PRO A 78 3.17 3.70 7.55
N PRO A 79 2.17 2.92 7.09
CA PRO A 79 2.19 1.47 7.28
C PRO A 79 3.40 0.79 6.63
N LEU A 80 3.80 1.18 5.42
CA LEU A 80 5.00 0.63 4.76
C LEU A 80 6.27 0.89 5.58
N LEU A 81 6.46 2.12 6.06
CA LEU A 81 7.61 2.49 6.90
C LEU A 81 7.59 1.75 8.25
N LEU A 82 6.43 1.69 8.91
CA LEU A 82 6.28 0.96 10.17
C LEU A 82 6.61 -0.52 9.99
N MET A 83 6.11 -1.15 8.93
CA MET A 83 6.40 -2.54 8.61
C MET A 83 7.91 -2.73 8.38
N LEU A 84 8.53 -1.88 7.55
CA LEU A 84 9.97 -1.93 7.31
C LEU A 84 10.77 -1.86 8.62
N LEU A 85 10.44 -0.92 9.52
CA LEU A 85 11.09 -0.78 10.82
C LEU A 85 10.91 -2.04 11.69
N ILE A 86 9.70 -2.60 11.74
CA ILE A 86 9.43 -3.84 12.48
C ILE A 86 10.28 -5.00 11.93
N TYR A 87 10.39 -5.16 10.61
CA TYR A 87 11.21 -6.24 10.03
C TYR A 87 12.71 -6.05 10.27
N LEU A 88 13.19 -4.80 10.22
CA LEU A 88 14.59 -4.51 10.58
C LEU A 88 14.87 -4.88 12.04
N GLU A 89 13.97 -4.54 12.96
CA GLU A 89 14.10 -4.92 14.37
C GLU A 89 14.04 -6.44 14.57
N VAL A 90 13.10 -7.13 13.92
CA VAL A 90 12.99 -8.59 13.97
C VAL A 90 14.27 -9.25 13.45
N PHE A 91 14.80 -8.77 12.32
CA PHE A 91 16.01 -9.31 11.72
C PHE A 91 17.26 -9.05 12.59
N ASN A 92 17.35 -7.85 13.19
CA ASN A 92 18.41 -7.49 14.13
C ASN A 92 18.36 -8.35 15.39
N LEU A 93 17.17 -8.59 15.94
CA LEU A 93 16.96 -9.45 17.11
C LEU A 93 17.39 -10.89 16.81
N ILE A 94 17.02 -11.43 15.64
CA ILE A 94 17.43 -12.78 15.21
C ILE A 94 18.96 -12.84 15.07
N ARG A 95 19.60 -11.87 14.41
CA ARG A 95 21.07 -11.84 14.25
C ARG A 95 21.79 -11.77 15.60
N LYS A 96 21.33 -10.93 16.53
CA LYS A 96 21.89 -10.86 17.88
C LYS A 96 21.78 -12.20 18.62
N GLN A 97 20.66 -12.89 18.49
CA GLN A 97 20.47 -14.20 19.13
C GLN A 97 21.31 -15.32 18.50
N LEU A 98 21.56 -15.27 17.19
CA LEU A 98 22.49 -16.19 16.51
C LEU A 98 23.94 -15.95 16.95
N ASN A 99 24.40 -14.69 16.96
CA ASN A 99 25.78 -14.35 17.32
C ASN A 99 26.12 -14.65 18.78
N LYS A 100 25.18 -14.44 19.71
CA LYS A 100 25.36 -14.77 21.15
C LYS A 100 25.45 -16.28 21.41
N LYS A 101 25.12 -17.12 20.42
CA LYS A 101 24.97 -18.57 20.60
C LYS A 101 25.98 -19.42 19.83
N VAL A 102 26.69 -18.84 18.85
CA VAL A 102 27.97 -19.39 18.36
C VAL A 102 28.97 -19.61 19.53
N SER A 103 28.78 -18.88 20.63
CA SER A 103 29.52 -19.00 21.89
C SER A 103 28.96 -20.03 22.89
N SER A 104 27.82 -20.69 22.63
CA SER A 104 27.20 -21.68 23.54
C SER A 104 26.54 -22.84 22.77
N SER A 105 27.33 -23.91 22.59
CA SER A 105 26.98 -25.16 21.91
C SER A 105 25.69 -25.80 22.47
N SER A 106 24.57 -25.63 21.75
CA SER A 106 23.33 -26.40 21.96
C SER A 106 22.54 -26.42 20.64
N ASN A 107 22.31 -27.62 20.09
CA ASN A 107 21.86 -27.83 18.70
C ASN A 107 20.34 -27.65 18.46
N ASP A 108 19.49 -27.73 19.49
CA ASP A 108 18.02 -27.68 19.36
C ASP A 108 17.40 -26.29 19.02
N PRO A 109 17.88 -25.18 19.60
CA PRO A 109 17.36 -23.83 19.32
C PRO A 109 17.58 -23.38 17.86
N GLN A 110 18.66 -23.84 17.21
CA GLN A 110 19.04 -23.46 15.85
C GLN A 110 17.93 -23.77 14.83
N LYS A 111 17.26 -24.92 15.01
CA LYS A 111 16.18 -25.40 14.12
C LYS A 111 14.88 -24.59 14.30
N TYR A 112 14.60 -24.11 15.52
CA TYR A 112 13.45 -23.25 15.80
C TYR A 112 13.66 -21.84 15.21
N TYR A 113 14.81 -21.20 15.46
CA TYR A 113 15.12 -19.88 14.88
C TYR A 113 15.23 -19.89 13.36
N GLY A 114 15.74 -20.98 12.78
CA GLY A 114 15.75 -21.15 11.32
C GLY A 114 14.35 -21.16 10.71
N LYS A 115 13.36 -21.75 11.40
CA LYS A 115 11.95 -21.72 10.97
C LYS A 115 11.34 -20.33 11.09
N GLU A 116 11.51 -19.67 12.24
CA GLU A 116 11.03 -18.30 12.47
C GLU A 116 11.65 -17.31 11.47
N LEU A 117 12.95 -17.44 11.18
CA LEU A 117 13.63 -16.63 10.18
C LEU A 117 13.12 -16.91 8.76
N LYS A 118 12.81 -18.18 8.42
CA LYS A 118 12.23 -18.53 7.12
C LYS A 118 10.86 -17.88 6.93
N ILE A 119 10.03 -17.87 7.97
CA ILE A 119 8.73 -17.20 7.97
C ILE A 119 8.91 -15.68 7.83
N ALA A 120 9.76 -15.08 8.66
CA ALA A 120 10.03 -13.63 8.60
C ALA A 120 10.59 -13.21 7.23
N LYS A 121 11.49 -14.00 6.63
CA LYS A 121 12.02 -13.76 5.28
C LYS A 121 10.93 -13.86 4.21
N SER A 122 10.02 -14.83 4.33
CA SER A 122 8.88 -14.95 3.42
C SER A 122 7.94 -13.75 3.53
N LEU A 123 7.61 -13.33 4.75
CA LEU A 123 6.73 -12.16 4.95
C LEU A 123 7.40 -10.86 4.48
N ALA A 124 8.69 -10.69 4.72
CA ALA A 124 9.46 -9.56 4.22
C ALA A 124 9.50 -9.53 2.67
N LEU A 125 9.65 -10.70 2.03
CA LEU A 125 9.58 -10.80 0.57
C LEU A 125 8.21 -10.36 0.04
N VAL A 126 7.12 -10.83 0.65
CA VAL A 126 5.75 -10.43 0.27
C VAL A 126 5.57 -8.92 0.38
N LEU A 127 6.08 -8.30 1.45
CA LEU A 127 5.98 -6.84 1.64
C LEU A 127 6.84 -6.06 0.66
N PHE A 128 8.04 -6.57 0.34
CA PHE A 128 8.87 -5.97 -0.68
C PHE A 128 8.20 -6.01 -2.05
N LEU A 129 7.58 -7.14 -2.41
CA LEU A 129 6.81 -7.27 -3.65
C LEU A 129 5.58 -6.36 -3.67
N PHE A 130 4.90 -6.21 -2.54
CA PHE A 130 3.82 -5.24 -2.38
C PHE A 130 4.30 -3.80 -2.61
N ALA A 131 5.41 -3.39 -1.98
CA ALA A 131 5.97 -2.06 -2.18
C ALA A 131 6.43 -1.86 -3.64
N LEU A 132 7.13 -2.84 -4.21
CA LEU A 132 7.62 -2.77 -5.59
C LEU A 132 6.47 -2.67 -6.60
N SER A 133 5.33 -3.32 -6.31
CA SER A 133 4.17 -3.29 -7.20
C SER A 133 3.33 -2.03 -7.11
N TRP A 134 3.19 -1.46 -5.91
CA TRP A 134 2.33 -0.30 -5.67
C TRP A 134 3.05 1.05 -5.80
N LEU A 135 4.33 1.13 -5.39
CA LEU A 135 5.07 2.39 -5.41
C LEU A 135 5.16 3.05 -6.79
N PRO A 136 5.37 2.34 -7.92
CA PRO A 136 5.44 2.99 -9.23
C PRO A 136 4.20 3.80 -9.55
N LEU A 137 3.00 3.29 -9.25
CA LEU A 137 1.74 4.01 -9.50
C LEU A 137 1.59 5.22 -8.56
N HIS A 138 1.95 5.09 -7.29
CA HIS A 138 1.94 6.22 -6.36
C HIS A 138 2.96 7.32 -6.74
N VAL A 139 4.14 6.93 -7.21
CA VAL A 139 5.14 7.87 -7.73
C VAL A 139 4.60 8.62 -8.95
N LEU A 140 3.94 7.92 -9.89
CA LEU A 140 3.30 8.57 -11.03
C LEU A 140 2.22 9.56 -10.57
N ASN A 141 1.34 9.19 -9.62
CA ASN A 141 0.34 10.11 -9.07
C ASN A 141 0.97 11.36 -8.42
N CYS A 142 2.10 11.20 -7.72
CA CYS A 142 2.85 12.33 -7.18
C CYS A 142 3.40 13.22 -8.29
N ILE A 143 3.96 12.65 -9.36
CA ILE A 143 4.45 13.43 -10.52
C ILE A 143 3.30 14.19 -11.17
N THR A 144 2.15 13.54 -11.42
CA THR A 144 0.96 14.17 -11.99
C THR A 144 0.45 15.33 -11.12
N LEU A 145 0.55 15.22 -9.79
CA LEU A 145 0.13 16.29 -8.88
C LEU A 145 1.14 17.43 -8.78
N PHE A 146 2.42 17.12 -8.54
CA PHE A 146 3.46 18.11 -8.25
C PHE A 146 4.12 18.70 -9.50
N CYS A 147 4.08 18.00 -10.62
CA CYS A 147 4.58 18.45 -11.91
C CYS A 147 3.54 18.22 -13.03
N PRO A 148 2.48 19.05 -13.11
CA PRO A 148 1.47 18.93 -14.17
C PRO A 148 2.03 19.11 -15.59
N SER A 149 3.20 19.76 -15.71
CA SER A 149 3.90 19.96 -16.99
C SER A 149 4.79 18.77 -17.39
N CYS A 150 5.00 17.80 -16.51
CA CYS A 150 5.80 16.62 -16.79
C CYS A 150 4.95 15.60 -17.57
N GLU A 151 5.28 15.35 -18.83
CA GLU A 151 4.64 14.28 -19.59
C GLU A 151 5.16 12.92 -19.15
N THR A 152 4.29 12.14 -18.51
CA THR A 152 4.58 10.74 -18.20
C THR A 152 4.15 9.87 -19.39
N PRO A 153 5.05 9.12 -20.03
CA PRO A 153 4.68 8.27 -21.16
C PRO A 153 3.65 7.22 -20.72
N HIS A 154 2.61 7.04 -21.54
CA HIS A 154 1.51 6.10 -21.25
C HIS A 154 1.99 4.68 -20.96
N ILE A 155 3.10 4.26 -21.58
CA ILE A 155 3.72 2.95 -21.35
C ILE A 155 4.09 2.75 -19.87
N LEU A 156 4.66 3.76 -19.20
CA LEU A 156 5.00 3.66 -17.77
C LEU A 156 3.75 3.55 -16.90
N THR A 157 2.69 4.26 -17.26
CA THR A 157 1.40 4.18 -16.56
C THR A 157 0.79 2.79 -16.69
N TYR A 158 0.78 2.22 -17.91
CA TYR A 158 0.28 0.86 -18.12
C TYR A 158 1.11 -0.18 -17.37
N ILE A 159 2.44 -0.09 -17.39
CA ILE A 159 3.31 -0.99 -16.63
C ILE A 159 3.00 -0.91 -15.13
N ALA A 160 2.88 0.29 -14.58
CA ALA A 160 2.55 0.48 -13.16
C ALA A 160 1.18 -0.13 -12.82
N ILE A 161 0.17 0.09 -13.67
CA ILE A 161 -1.17 -0.51 -13.50
C ILE A 161 -1.07 -2.05 -13.55
N PHE A 162 -0.40 -2.62 -14.55
CA PHE A 162 -0.22 -4.07 -14.66
C PHE A 162 0.50 -4.64 -13.44
N LEU A 163 1.48 -3.92 -12.89
CA LEU A 163 2.22 -4.36 -11.72
C LEU A 163 1.32 -4.39 -10.47
N THR A 164 0.47 -3.37 -10.28
CA THR A 164 -0.51 -3.36 -9.17
C THR A 164 -1.51 -4.49 -9.26
N HIS A 165 -2.04 -4.79 -10.45
CA HIS A 165 -2.95 -5.93 -10.65
C HIS A 165 -2.23 -7.28 -10.51
N GLY A 166 -1.00 -7.36 -11.02
CA GLY A 166 -0.15 -8.56 -10.94
C GLY A 166 0.20 -8.96 -9.51
N ASN A 167 0.29 -8.00 -8.59
CA ASN A 167 0.50 -8.27 -7.16
C ASN A 167 -0.55 -9.22 -6.57
N SER A 168 -1.79 -9.16 -7.05
CA SER A 168 -2.85 -10.08 -6.61
C SER A 168 -2.58 -11.53 -7.01
N ALA A 169 -1.82 -11.78 -8.08
CA ALA A 169 -1.40 -13.11 -8.49
C ALA A 169 -0.11 -13.59 -7.79
N MET A 170 0.65 -12.67 -7.18
CA MET A 170 1.88 -13.01 -6.45
C MET A 170 1.62 -13.55 -5.04
N ASN A 171 0.46 -13.23 -4.47
CA ASN A 171 0.00 -13.81 -3.21
C ASN A 171 -0.71 -15.15 -3.53
N PRO A 172 -0.16 -16.30 -3.10
CA PRO A 172 -0.74 -17.62 -3.38
C PRO A 172 -2.07 -17.88 -2.65
#